data_AF-A0A924D7H8-F1
#
_entry.id   AF-A0A924D7H8-F1
#
_cell.length_a   1.000
_cell.length_b   1.000
_cell.length_c   1.000
_cell.angle_alpha   90.00
_cell.angle_beta   90.00
_cell.angle_gamma   90.00
#
_symmetry.space_group_name_H-M   'P 1'
#
loop_
_entity.id
_entity.type
_entity.pdbx_description
1 polymer ?
#
loop_
_entity_poly.entity_id
_entity_poly.type
_entity_poly.pdbx_seq_one_letter_code
_entity_poly.pdbx_strand_id
1 'polypeptide(L)' 'MSEQLKELKPRKALNKAFLKVKPNRTEIEGFKTNLIQLLDRTNDTESEEFHKNLVIDFLKKTYYDPNHFINT' A
#
# COMPACT_ATOMS: atom_id res chain seq x y z
N MET A 1 25.92 -11.89 -1.08
CA MET A 1 26.12 -10.45 -0.83
C MET A 1 24.84 -9.94 -0.18
N SER A 2 24.83 -9.74 1.13
CA SER A 2 23.63 -9.26 1.84
C SER A 2 23.54 -7.74 1.69
N GLU A 3 22.62 -7.27 0.85
CA GLU A 3 22.24 -5.86 0.79
C GLU A 3 21.73 -5.43 2.17
N GLN A 4 22.43 -4.49 2.80
CA GLN A 4 22.06 -3.95 4.10
C GLN A 4 20.99 -2.87 3.88
N LEU A 5 19.79 -3.06 4.42
CA LEU A 5 18.68 -2.11 4.25
C LEU A 5 19.05 -0.75 4.86
N LYS A 6 19.10 0.31 4.03
CA LYS A 6 19.37 1.67 4.49
C LYS A 6 18.12 2.29 5.07
N GLU A 7 17.92 2.13 6.37
CA GLU A 7 16.77 2.69 7.07
C GLU A 7 16.80 4.23 7.08
N LEU A 8 15.75 4.84 6.54
CA LEU A 8 15.52 6.28 6.58
C LEU A 8 14.51 6.63 7.68
N LYS A 9 14.79 7.68 8.45
CA LYS A 9 13.78 8.23 9.37
C LYS A 9 12.56 8.71 8.58
N PRO A 10 11.32 8.57 9.08
CA PRO A 10 10.10 8.91 8.35
C PRO A 10 10.09 10.32 7.74
N ARG A 11 10.57 11.33 8.48
CA ARG A 11 10.68 12.71 7.98
C ARG A 11 11.65 12.88 6.80
N LYS A 12 12.66 12.03 6.67
CA LYS A 12 13.61 12.04 5.54
C LYS A 12 13.11 11.21 4.36
N ALA A 13 12.30 10.18 4.61
CA ALA A 13 11.72 9.33 3.58
C ALA A 13 10.61 10.03 2.78
N LEU A 14 9.90 10.97 3.40
CA LEU A 14 8.83 11.73 2.76
C LEU A 14 9.37 12.92 1.96
N ASN A 15 8.83 13.14 0.75
CA ASN A 15 9.03 14.39 0.02
C ASN A 15 8.51 15.57 0.86
N LYS A 16 9.28 16.67 0.92
CA LYS A 16 8.96 17.87 1.70
C LYS A 16 7.58 18.45 1.40
N ALA A 17 7.04 18.26 0.19
CA ALA A 17 5.70 18.70 -0.17
C ALA A 17 4.63 18.02 0.71
N PHE A 18 4.77 16.72 0.99
CA PHE A 18 3.81 15.98 1.83
C PHE A 18 3.82 16.40 3.29
N LEU A 19 4.91 17.00 3.79
CA LEU A 19 4.95 17.56 5.15
C LEU A 19 4.03 18.76 5.33
N LYS A 20 3.59 19.39 4.22
CA LYS A 20 2.67 20.53 4.22
C LYS A 20 1.22 20.11 4.03
N VAL A 21 0.97 18.86 3.69
CA VAL A 21 -0.38 18.32 3.49
C VAL A 21 -0.86 17.77 4.83
N LYS A 22 -2.01 18.25 5.32
CA LYS A 22 -2.61 17.70 6.53
C LYS A 22 -3.09 16.28 6.24
N PRO A 23 -2.70 15.27 7.03
CA PRO A 23 -3.22 13.93 6.85
C PRO A 23 -4.72 13.91 7.11
N ASN A 24 -5.48 13.28 6.21
CA ASN A 24 -6.91 13.07 6.36
C ASN A 24 -7.15 11.79 7.17
N ARG A 25 -7.90 11.90 8.28
CA ARG A 25 -8.15 10.75 9.15
C ARG A 25 -8.90 9.65 8.42
N THR A 26 -9.86 10.01 7.57
CA THR A 26 -10.64 9.05 6.79
C THR A 26 -9.76 8.26 5.82
N GLU A 27 -8.80 8.92 5.18
CA GLU A 27 -7.84 8.25 4.29
C GLU A 27 -6.91 7.31 5.06
N ILE A 28 -6.47 7.70 6.28
CA ILE A 28 -5.66 6.83 7.15
C ILE A 28 -6.43 5.57 7.54
N GLU A 29 -7.67 5.70 8.00
CA GLU A 29 -8.47 4.54 8.40
C GLU A 29 -8.85 3.67 7.20
N GLY A 30 -9.09 4.26 6.03
CA GLY A 30 -9.30 3.54 4.78
C GLY A 30 -8.08 2.71 4.38
N PHE A 31 -6.89 3.32 4.35
CA PHE A 31 -5.63 2.63 4.11
C PHE A 31 -5.42 1.47 5.10
N LYS A 32 -5.59 1.74 6.40
CA LYS A 32 -5.42 0.74 7.45
C LYS A 32 -6.36 -0.45 7.26
N THR A 33 -7.64 -0.18 6.99
CA THR A 33 -8.65 -1.23 6.79
C THR A 33 -8.30 -2.12 5.60
N ASN A 34 -7.95 -1.50 4.47
CA ASN A 34 -7.59 -2.25 3.26
C ASN A 34 -6.28 -3.03 3.44
N LEU A 35 -5.32 -2.49 4.18
CA LEU A 35 -4.06 -3.19 4.46
C LEU A 35 -4.28 -4.41 5.36
N ILE A 36 -5.09 -4.29 6.41
CA ILE A 36 -5.45 -5.43 7.26
C ILE A 36 -6.11 -6.52 6.41
N GLN A 37 -7.07 -6.15 5.54
CA GLN A 37 -7.72 -7.10 4.65
C GLN A 37 -6.76 -7.80 3.69
N LEU A 38 -5.74 -7.11 3.17
CA LEU A 38 -4.69 -7.71 2.35
C LEU A 38 -3.90 -8.76 3.14
N LEU A 39 -3.46 -8.39 4.34
CA LEU A 39 -2.64 -9.26 5.20
C LEU A 39 -3.42 -10.48 5.67
N ASP A 40 -4.69 -10.32 6.04
CA ASP A 40 -5.56 -11.43 6.48
C ASP A 40 -5.81 -12.47 5.37
N ARG A 41 -5.72 -12.06 4.09
CA ARG A 41 -5.98 -12.93 2.93
C ARG A 41 -4.71 -13.53 2.32
N THR A 42 -3.55 -12.94 2.59
CA THR A 42 -2.27 -13.43 2.06
C THR A 42 -1.87 -14.73 2.76
N ASN A 43 -1.45 -15.74 1.99
CA ASN A 43 -0.91 -16.97 2.54
C ASN A 43 0.05 -17.66 1.57
N ASP A 44 1.01 -18.42 2.07
CA ASP A 44 2.10 -18.96 1.25
C ASP A 44 1.70 -20.15 0.36
N THR A 45 0.45 -20.62 0.44
CA THR A 45 -0.03 -21.79 -0.33
C THR A 45 -0.71 -21.42 -1.64
N GLU A 46 -1.08 -20.16 -1.80
CA GLU A 46 -1.78 -19.67 -2.99
C GLU A 46 -0.85 -19.31 -4.15
N SER A 47 -1.41 -19.27 -5.35
CA SER A 47 -0.65 -18.96 -6.58
C SER A 47 -0.17 -17.50 -6.62
N GLU A 48 0.87 -17.24 -7.44
CA GLU A 48 1.30 -15.87 -7.75
C GLU A 48 0.15 -15.01 -8.28
N GLU A 49 -0.69 -15.57 -9.15
CA GLU A 49 -1.83 -14.87 -9.75
C GLU A 49 -2.89 -14.50 -8.71
N PHE A 50 -3.15 -15.39 -7.74
CA PHE A 50 -4.02 -15.07 -6.61
C PHE A 50 -3.48 -13.86 -5.82
N HIS A 51 -2.18 -13.86 -5.53
CA HIS A 51 -1.55 -12.75 -4.82
C HIS A 51 -1.54 -11.44 -5.61
N LYS A 52 -1.35 -11.48 -6.94
CA LYS A 52 -1.53 -10.30 -7.81
C LYS A 52 -2.93 -9.72 -7.67
N ASN A 53 -3.95 -10.56 -7.67
CA ASN A 53 -5.33 -10.12 -7.50
C ASN A 53 -5.58 -9.46 -6.13
N LEU A 54 -4.96 -9.95 -5.05
CA LEU A 54 -5.03 -9.28 -3.75
C LEU A 54 -4.39 -7.90 -3.77
N VAL A 55 -3.22 -7.76 -4.39
CA VAL A 55 -2.51 -6.47 -4.51
C VAL A 55 -3.31 -5.49 -5.37
N ILE A 56 -3.91 -5.95 -6.48
CA ILE A 56 -4.78 -5.13 -7.33
C ILE A 56 -5.99 -4.62 -6.54
N ASP A 57 -6.66 -5.49 -5.79
CA ASP A 57 -7.82 -5.14 -4.97
C ASP A 57 -7.46 -4.09 -3.90
N PHE A 58 -6.34 -4.29 -3.20
CA PHE A 58 -5.81 -3.34 -2.23
C PHE A 58 -5.56 -1.97 -2.87
N LEU A 59 -4.83 -1.91 -3.98
CA LEU A 59 -4.47 -0.66 -4.64
C LEU A 59 -5.71 0.07 -5.18
N LYS A 60 -6.64 -0.66 -5.82
CA LYS A 60 -7.90 -0.09 -6.32
C LYS A 60 -8.70 0.58 -5.21
N LYS A 61 -9.01 -0.18 -4.15
CA LYS A 61 -9.84 0.30 -3.02
C LYS A 61 -9.18 1.41 -2.21
N THR A 62 -7.86 1.51 -2.25
CA THR A 62 -7.13 2.47 -1.43
C THR A 62 -6.92 3.79 -2.16
N TYR A 63 -6.60 3.79 -3.46
CA TYR A 63 -6.18 5.03 -4.14
C TYR A 63 -6.66 5.22 -5.58
N TYR A 64 -6.93 4.15 -6.32
CA TYR A 64 -7.04 4.25 -7.78
C TYR A 64 -8.49 4.22 -8.31
N ASP A 65 -9.38 3.50 -7.65
CA ASP A 65 -10.80 3.43 -8.05
C ASP A 65 -11.54 4.73 -7.69
N PRO A 66 -12.49 5.22 -8.53
CA PRO A 66 -12.87 4.75 -9.87
C PRO A 66 -12.09 5.39 -11.01
N ASN A 67 -11.10 6.24 -10.70
CA ASN A 67 -10.50 7.16 -11.67
C ASN A 67 -9.36 6.54 -12.49
N HIS A 68 -8.80 5.41 -12.07
CA HIS A 68 -7.64 4.79 -12.68
C HIS A 68 -7.77 3.27 -12.75
N PHE A 69 -7.30 2.70 -13.87
CA PHE A 69 -7.16 1.26 -14.04
C PHE A 69 -5.75 0.80 -13.63
N ILE A 70 -5.67 -0.44 -13.13
CA ILE A 70 -4.40 -1.11 -12.83
C ILE A 70 -4.18 -2.19 -13.87
N ASN A 71 -3.08 -2.09 -14.62
CA ASN A 71 -2.63 -3.11 -15.56
C ASN A 71 -1.51 -3.91 -14.89
N THR A 72 -1.69 -5.23 -14.82
CA THR A 72 -0.71 -6.19 -14.31
C THR A 72 -0.52 -7.31 -15.30
#